data_AF-A0A8R1I4Z1-F1
#
_entry.id   AF-A0A8R1I4Z1-F1
#
_cell.length_a   1.000
_cell.length_b   1.000
_cell.length_c   1.000
_cell.angle_alpha   90.00
_cell.angle_beta   90.00
_cell.angle_gamma   90.00
#
_symmetry.space_group_name_H-M   'P 1'
#
loop_
_entity.id
_entity.type
_entity.pdbx_description
1 polymer ?
#
loop_
_entity_poly.entity_id
_entity_poly.type
_entity_poly.pdbx_seq_one_letter_code
_entity_poly.pdbx_strand_id
1 'polypeptide(L)'
;MNCTNVRLRNHYIVTVDISTNFGILIAVYYTLLLIIQAILFSILLAIQIKIRKGCHPFFSLLFTCILFCYICSDALDVLCQFLFIWGAQTDWLTALHMIYDQLYTAITPLCFCCLIERTIATVWAVSYETNRSWAIYTLSVTFAIATYIYAANFLVAKCLMSGVVTAIIILGCAGLYFLNRKRTICYQTDMAFMSKITLSLRYQIIENMVVVRKALLPVIVLDSLVTLIDLLSIKLNDVIIEEDTTGTCHSLVIFTPYIALNHVSMLLEFCIPLYMLLTRKVYYRLFDDEDNSIALAACLPSPSSKPFGTPFNLAKLHRVT
;
A
#
# COMPACT_ATOMS: atom_id res chain seq x y z
N MET A 1 2.87 29.21 32.12
CA MET A 1 2.61 28.07 31.22
C MET A 1 3.61 28.18 30.08
N ASN A 2 4.38 27.13 29.83
CA ASN A 2 5.39 27.10 28.77
C ASN A 2 4.73 26.45 27.55
N CYS A 3 3.97 27.25 26.82
CA CYS A 3 3.26 26.79 25.64
C CYS A 3 4.25 26.70 24.49
N THR A 4 4.48 25.49 23.99
CA THR A 4 5.36 25.23 22.86
C THR A 4 4.54 24.73 21.68
N ASN A 5 4.84 25.25 20.49
CA ASN A 5 4.23 24.77 19.25
C ASN A 5 4.82 23.42 18.89
N VAL A 6 3.99 22.38 18.87
CA VAL A 6 4.37 21.05 18.40
C VAL A 6 3.64 20.77 17.11
N ARG A 7 4.41 20.37 16.09
CA ARG A 7 3.85 19.96 14.80
C ARG A 7 3.81 18.43 14.76
N LEU A 8 2.60 17.90 14.67
CA LEU A 8 2.35 16.46 14.60
C LEU A 8 2.12 16.02 13.15
N ARG A 9 2.06 14.70 12.93
CA ARG A 9 1.60 14.10 11.66
C ARG A 9 0.22 14.68 11.32
N ASN A 10 -0.02 15.02 10.05
CA ASN A 10 -1.14 15.85 9.53
C ASN A 10 -1.00 17.37 9.71
N HIS A 11 0.16 17.85 10.16
CA HIS A 11 0.59 19.26 10.09
C HIS A 11 -0.24 20.29 10.86
N TYR A 12 -1.12 19.83 11.76
CA TYR A 12 -1.70 20.71 12.77
C TYR A 12 -0.60 21.18 13.74
N ILE A 13 -0.45 22.50 13.82
CA ILE A 13 0.41 23.14 14.82
C ILE A 13 -0.45 23.29 16.06
N VAL A 14 -0.13 22.52 17.11
CA VAL A 14 -0.83 22.60 18.38
C VAL A 14 0.05 23.29 19.41
N THR A 15 -0.49 24.28 20.11
CA THR A 15 0.12 24.91 21.28
C THR A 15 -0.14 24.04 22.51
N VAL A 16 0.88 23.28 22.94
CA VAL A 16 0.75 22.39 24.11
C VAL A 16 1.67 22.88 25.23
N ASP A 17 1.22 22.79 26.49
CA ASP A 17 2.05 23.10 27.67
C ASP A 17 3.11 22.01 27.87
N ILE A 18 4.25 22.19 27.23
CA ILE A 18 5.35 21.23 27.18
C ILE A 18 6.66 22.01 27.21
N SER A 19 7.68 21.49 27.88
CA SER A 19 9.03 22.05 27.80
C SER A 19 9.56 22.06 26.35
N THR A 20 10.23 23.14 25.95
CA THR A 20 10.77 23.31 24.59
C THR A 20 11.68 22.15 24.17
N ASN A 21 12.46 21.61 25.12
CA ASN A 21 13.34 20.45 24.89
C ASN A 21 12.56 19.18 24.50
N PHE A 22 11.39 18.95 25.10
CA PHE A 22 10.57 17.78 24.78
C PHE A 22 9.86 17.94 23.43
N GLY A 23 9.45 19.16 23.06
CA GLY A 23 8.95 19.46 21.71
C GLY A 23 9.98 19.18 20.61
N ILE A 24 11.24 19.60 20.83
CA ILE A 24 12.35 19.31 19.91
C ILE A 24 12.61 17.80 19.82
N LEU A 25 12.58 17.08 20.95
CA LEU A 25 12.79 15.63 20.97
C LEU A 25 11.74 14.89 20.12
N ILE A 26 10.47 15.28 20.24
CA ILE A 26 9.37 14.71 19.43
C ILE A 26 9.59 15.01 17.95
N ALA A 27 9.96 16.24 17.59
CA ALA A 27 10.20 16.62 16.20
C ALA A 27 11.37 15.83 15.58
N VAL A 28 12.48 15.66 16.33
CA VAL A 28 13.63 14.86 15.90
C VAL A 28 13.24 13.39 15.73
N TYR A 29 12.48 12.83 16.68
CA TYR A 29 11.99 11.46 16.61
C TYR A 29 11.18 11.20 15.33
N TYR A 30 10.18 12.05 15.04
CA TYR A 30 9.36 11.91 13.84
C TYR A 30 10.17 12.10 12.56
N THR A 31 11.08 13.07 12.54
CA THR A 31 11.94 13.33 11.38
C THR A 31 12.83 12.12 11.07
N LEU A 32 13.42 11.48 12.08
CA LEU A 32 14.23 10.28 11.90
C LEU A 32 13.42 9.12 11.34
N LEU A 33 12.20 8.90 11.83
CA LEU A 33 11.31 7.85 11.32
C LEU A 33 10.97 8.07 9.85
N LEU A 34 10.60 9.30 9.47
CA LEU A 34 10.29 9.65 8.07
C LEU A 34 11.49 9.46 7.14
N ILE A 35 12.70 9.83 7.58
CA ILE A 35 13.93 9.60 6.81
C ILE A 35 14.15 8.10 6.57
N ILE A 36 14.02 7.28 7.61
CA ILE A 36 14.19 5.82 7.47
C ILE A 36 13.11 5.26 6.53
N GLN A 37 11.87 5.71 6.66
CA GLN A 37 10.77 5.29 5.81
C GLN A 37 11.02 5.62 4.33
N ALA A 38 11.43 6.85 4.02
CA ALA A 38 11.81 7.29 2.68
C ALA A 38 12.95 6.43 2.09
N ILE A 39 13.94 6.07 2.91
CA ILE A 39 15.04 5.17 2.50
C ILE A 39 14.49 3.77 2.17
N LEU A 40 13.63 3.20 3.02
CA LEU A 40 13.05 1.88 2.80
C LEU A 40 12.20 1.83 1.52
N PHE A 41 11.36 2.83 1.28
CA PHE A 41 10.59 2.95 0.04
C PHE A 41 11.50 3.16 -1.17
N SER A 42 12.58 3.93 -1.05
CA SER A 42 13.57 4.10 -2.13
C SER A 42 14.27 2.78 -2.47
N ILE A 43 14.62 1.97 -1.47
CA ILE A 43 15.17 0.62 -1.68
C ILE A 43 14.15 -0.25 -2.41
N LEU A 44 12.87 -0.21 -2.01
CA LEU A 44 11.80 -0.96 -2.68
C LEU A 44 11.58 -0.50 -4.12
N LEU A 45 11.63 0.79 -4.39
CA LEU A 45 11.52 1.34 -5.73
C LEU A 45 12.68 0.84 -6.62
N ALA A 46 13.91 0.88 -6.11
CA ALA A 46 15.08 0.36 -6.83
C ALA A 46 14.94 -1.15 -7.12
N ILE A 47 14.41 -1.91 -6.17
CA ILE A 47 14.11 -3.34 -6.36
C ILE A 47 13.03 -3.54 -7.43
N GLN A 48 11.92 -2.80 -7.34
CA GLN A 48 10.81 -2.89 -8.27
C GLN A 48 11.27 -2.58 -9.71
N ILE A 49 12.11 -1.56 -9.89
CA ILE A 49 12.66 -1.20 -11.20
C ILE A 49 13.50 -2.34 -11.79
N LYS A 50 14.28 -3.05 -10.97
CA LYS A 50 15.07 -4.21 -11.42
C LYS A 50 14.18 -5.37 -11.87
N ILE A 51 13.05 -5.57 -11.20
CA ILE A 51 12.19 -6.76 -11.35
C ILE A 51 10.99 -6.48 -12.29
N ARG A 52 10.85 -5.25 -12.77
CA ARG A 52 9.77 -4.83 -13.67
C ARG A 52 9.54 -5.71 -14.90
N LYS A 53 10.57 -6.46 -15.33
CA LYS A 53 10.50 -7.36 -16.50
C LYS A 53 9.67 -8.63 -16.23
N GLY A 54 9.58 -9.09 -14.98
CA GLY A 54 8.76 -10.25 -14.61
C GLY A 54 7.32 -9.89 -14.25
N CYS A 55 7.08 -8.66 -13.81
CA CYS A 55 5.74 -8.21 -13.45
C CYS A 55 4.92 -7.74 -14.65
N HIS A 56 3.59 -7.85 -14.53
CA HIS A 56 2.68 -7.24 -15.50
C HIS A 56 2.97 -5.74 -15.62
N PRO A 57 3.13 -5.19 -16.84
CA PRO A 57 3.68 -3.83 -17.00
C PRO A 57 2.83 -2.71 -16.39
N PHE A 58 1.50 -2.84 -16.41
CA PHE A 58 0.59 -1.82 -15.86
C PHE A 58 0.64 -1.82 -14.34
N PHE A 59 0.55 -3.01 -13.75
CA PHE A 59 0.81 -3.17 -12.33
C PHE A 59 2.17 -2.60 -11.94
N SER A 60 3.24 -2.92 -12.67
CA SER A 60 4.57 -2.41 -12.35
C SER A 60 4.62 -0.88 -12.43
N LEU A 61 3.96 -0.27 -13.42
CA LEU A 61 3.88 1.19 -13.55
C LEU A 61 3.12 1.80 -12.36
N LEU A 62 1.91 1.33 -12.09
CA LEU A 62 1.09 1.85 -10.99
C LEU A 62 1.78 1.69 -9.64
N PHE A 63 2.37 0.52 -9.41
CA PHE A 63 3.09 0.24 -8.17
C PHE A 63 4.35 1.12 -8.03
N THR A 64 5.05 1.41 -9.14
CA THR A 64 6.14 2.40 -9.16
C THR A 64 5.63 3.80 -8.81
N CYS A 65 4.47 4.21 -9.35
CA CYS A 65 3.85 5.50 -9.03
C CYS A 65 3.48 5.59 -7.54
N ILE A 66 2.91 4.53 -6.95
CA ILE A 66 2.57 4.49 -5.52
C ILE A 66 3.83 4.67 -4.67
N LEU A 67 4.89 3.89 -4.93
CA LEU A 67 6.16 4.01 -4.21
C LEU A 67 6.79 5.39 -4.37
N PHE A 68 6.70 5.98 -5.56
CA PHE A 68 7.18 7.33 -5.82
C PHE A 68 6.40 8.38 -5.02
N CYS A 69 5.06 8.26 -4.96
CA CYS A 69 4.23 9.14 -4.14
C CYS A 69 4.63 9.08 -2.66
N TYR A 70 4.85 7.89 -2.07
CA TYR A 70 5.34 7.76 -0.70
C TYR A 70 6.70 8.44 -0.49
N ILE A 71 7.67 8.23 -1.39
CA ILE A 71 8.99 8.85 -1.28
C ILE A 71 8.88 10.38 -1.33
N CYS A 72 8.09 10.91 -2.25
CA CYS A 72 7.92 12.35 -2.39
C CYS A 72 7.14 12.96 -1.21
N SER A 73 6.10 12.29 -0.70
CA SER A 73 5.38 12.76 0.48
C SER A 73 6.28 12.76 1.71
N ASP A 74 7.04 11.69 1.95
CA ASP A 74 7.95 11.61 3.09
C ASP A 74 9.06 12.66 3.00
N ALA A 75 9.63 12.88 1.81
CA ALA A 75 10.65 13.91 1.61
C ALA A 75 10.12 15.33 1.83
N LEU A 76 8.90 15.62 1.37
CA LEU A 76 8.27 16.92 1.60
C LEU A 76 7.94 17.14 3.06
N ASP A 77 7.49 16.11 3.79
CA ASP A 77 7.21 16.24 5.22
C ASP A 77 8.50 16.49 6.02
N VAL A 78 9.57 15.75 5.73
CA VAL A 78 10.91 15.99 6.30
C VAL A 78 11.36 17.42 6.04
N LEU A 79 11.28 17.88 4.78
CA LEU A 79 11.65 19.26 4.43
C LEU A 79 10.82 20.27 5.21
N CYS A 80 9.51 20.05 5.32
CA CYS A 80 8.65 20.92 6.10
C CYS A 80 9.02 20.93 7.59
N GLN A 81 9.35 19.78 8.19
CA GLN A 81 9.74 19.71 9.60
C GLN A 81 11.04 20.48 9.86
N PHE A 82 12.03 20.36 8.96
CA PHE A 82 13.25 21.16 9.03
C PHE A 82 12.95 22.66 8.93
N LEU A 83 12.15 23.08 7.93
CA LEU A 83 11.78 24.48 7.75
C LEU A 83 11.01 25.05 8.95
N PHE A 84 10.15 24.24 9.58
CA PHE A 84 9.42 24.63 10.79
C PHE A 84 10.38 24.89 11.97
N ILE A 85 11.37 24.03 12.18
CA ILE A 85 12.39 24.21 13.23
C ILE A 85 13.24 25.46 12.99
N TRP A 86 13.52 25.80 11.72
CA TRP A 86 14.27 27.00 11.35
C TRP A 86 13.45 28.30 11.36
N GLY A 87 12.15 28.24 11.70
CA GLY A 87 11.29 29.41 11.73
C GLY A 87 11.01 29.99 10.34
N ALA A 88 10.90 29.14 9.32
CA ALA A 88 10.57 29.57 7.96
C ALA A 88 9.20 30.29 7.90
N GLN A 89 9.04 31.17 6.91
CA GLN A 89 7.79 31.90 6.68
C GLN A 89 6.62 30.95 6.42
N THR A 90 5.43 31.35 6.89
CA THR A 90 4.19 30.56 6.82
C THR A 90 3.76 30.22 5.39
N ASP A 91 4.04 31.10 4.42
CA ASP A 91 3.61 30.91 3.03
C ASP A 91 4.32 29.73 2.36
N TRP A 92 5.63 29.60 2.57
CA TRP A 92 6.43 28.48 2.05
C TRP A 92 6.03 27.14 2.67
N LEU A 93 5.77 27.13 3.98
CA LEU A 93 5.29 25.94 4.68
C LEU A 93 3.91 25.52 4.13
N THR A 94 3.01 26.48 3.95
CA THR A 94 1.66 26.21 3.41
C THR A 94 1.73 25.65 1.98
N ALA A 95 2.56 26.24 1.11
CA ALA A 95 2.71 25.75 -0.26
C ALA A 95 3.25 24.31 -0.32
N LEU A 96 4.29 24.01 0.48
CA LEU A 96 4.84 22.64 0.58
C LEU A 96 3.81 21.66 1.14
N HIS A 97 3.00 22.08 2.12
CA HIS A 97 1.90 21.26 2.66
C HIS A 97 0.86 20.94 1.61
N MET A 98 0.46 21.91 0.77
CA MET A 98 -0.49 21.63 -0.29
C MET A 98 0.06 20.56 -1.24
N ILE A 99 1.33 20.64 -1.62
CA ILE A 99 1.94 19.65 -2.53
C ILE A 99 2.01 18.27 -1.85
N TYR A 100 2.44 18.22 -0.59
CA TYR A 100 2.45 17.00 0.21
C TYR A 100 1.05 16.36 0.26
N ASP A 101 0.04 17.16 0.59
CA ASP A 101 -1.33 16.70 0.78
C ASP A 101 -1.92 16.14 -0.52
N GLN A 102 -1.63 16.76 -1.67
CA GLN A 102 -2.03 16.24 -2.98
C GLN A 102 -1.33 14.93 -3.33
N LEU A 103 -0.02 14.82 -3.08
CA LEU A 103 0.75 13.60 -3.37
C LEU A 103 0.30 12.43 -2.49
N TYR A 104 0.07 12.68 -1.21
CA TYR A 104 -0.41 11.68 -0.27
C TYR A 104 -1.84 11.23 -0.62
N THR A 105 -2.72 12.18 -0.96
CA THR A 105 -4.10 11.90 -1.38
C THR A 105 -4.17 11.13 -2.70
N ALA A 106 -3.17 11.25 -3.58
CA ALA A 106 -3.10 10.51 -4.84
C ALA A 106 -2.81 9.00 -4.66
N ILE A 107 -2.33 8.56 -3.49
CA ILE A 107 -2.01 7.15 -3.21
C ILE A 107 -3.28 6.30 -3.23
N THR A 108 -4.36 6.74 -2.56
CA THR A 108 -5.63 6.01 -2.47
C THR A 108 -6.25 5.66 -3.85
N PRO A 109 -6.44 6.61 -4.80
CA PRO A 109 -6.96 6.28 -6.12
C PRO A 109 -5.99 5.43 -6.96
N LEU A 110 -4.67 5.54 -6.74
CA LEU A 110 -3.69 4.66 -7.37
C LEU A 110 -3.84 3.21 -6.86
N CYS A 111 -4.01 3.01 -5.55
CA CYS A 111 -4.31 1.71 -4.94
C CYS A 111 -5.61 1.11 -5.50
N PHE A 112 -6.65 1.94 -5.67
CA PHE A 112 -7.90 1.54 -6.31
C PHE A 112 -7.70 1.09 -7.78
N CYS A 113 -6.93 1.86 -8.56
CA CYS A 113 -6.61 1.49 -9.94
C CYS A 113 -5.80 0.17 -10.01
N CYS A 114 -4.85 -0.04 -9.09
CA CYS A 114 -4.13 -1.30 -8.93
C CYS A 114 -5.07 -2.47 -8.68
N LEU A 115 -6.05 -2.29 -7.79
CA LEU A 115 -7.02 -3.32 -7.45
C LEU A 115 -7.92 -3.69 -8.64
N ILE A 116 -8.40 -2.69 -9.38
CA ILE A 116 -9.17 -2.92 -10.62
C ILE A 116 -8.32 -3.65 -11.65
N GLU A 117 -7.10 -3.18 -11.91
CA GLU A 117 -6.18 -3.78 -12.87
C GLU A 117 -5.97 -5.27 -12.58
N ARG A 118 -5.71 -5.61 -11.31
CA ARG A 118 -5.52 -6.99 -10.89
C ARG A 118 -6.78 -7.82 -10.94
N THR A 119 -7.94 -7.23 -10.69
CA THR A 119 -9.22 -7.91 -10.84
C THR A 119 -9.48 -8.28 -12.29
N ILE A 120 -9.29 -7.33 -13.22
CA ILE A 120 -9.42 -7.54 -14.66
C ILE A 120 -8.44 -8.61 -15.14
N ALA A 121 -7.16 -8.50 -14.74
CA ALA A 121 -6.14 -9.47 -15.09
C ALA A 121 -6.45 -10.89 -14.56
N THR A 122 -7.07 -10.99 -13.38
CA THR A 122 -7.46 -12.29 -12.79
C THR A 122 -8.68 -12.91 -13.47
N VAL A 123 -9.66 -12.10 -13.88
CA VAL A 123 -10.89 -12.59 -14.53
C VAL A 123 -10.65 -12.94 -15.99
N TRP A 124 -9.92 -12.09 -16.72
CA TRP A 124 -9.75 -12.14 -18.17
C TRP A 124 -8.29 -12.31 -18.61
N ALA A 125 -7.52 -13.11 -17.89
CA ALA A 125 -6.08 -13.29 -18.13
C ALA A 125 -5.69 -13.48 -19.61
N VAL A 126 -6.46 -14.28 -20.36
CA VAL A 126 -6.17 -14.59 -21.78
C VAL A 126 -6.44 -13.39 -22.71
N SER A 127 -7.57 -12.71 -22.54
CA SER A 127 -7.97 -11.60 -23.41
C SER A 127 -7.27 -10.30 -23.06
N TYR A 128 -6.81 -10.18 -21.81
CA TYR A 128 -6.16 -9.01 -21.29
C TYR A 128 -4.77 -8.78 -21.91
N GLU A 129 -4.01 -9.86 -22.16
CA GLU A 129 -2.70 -9.78 -22.80
C GLU A 129 -2.79 -9.43 -24.30
N THR A 130 -3.85 -9.86 -24.98
CA THR A 130 -3.98 -9.70 -26.44
C THR A 130 -4.56 -8.35 -26.87
N ASN A 131 -5.40 -7.71 -26.06
CA ASN A 131 -6.13 -6.49 -26.43
C ASN A 131 -5.63 -5.22 -25.70
N ARG A 132 -4.31 -5.13 -25.48
CA ARG A 132 -3.72 -4.14 -24.58
C ARG A 132 -3.54 -2.77 -25.23
N SER A 133 -4.45 -1.82 -24.97
CA SER A 133 -4.27 -0.41 -25.37
C SER A 133 -3.61 0.43 -24.27
N TRP A 134 -2.31 0.73 -24.43
CA TRP A 134 -1.53 1.49 -23.44
C TRP A 134 -2.04 2.91 -23.19
N ALA A 135 -2.40 3.64 -24.25
CA ALA A 135 -2.81 5.04 -24.15
C ALA A 135 -4.16 5.22 -23.44
N ILE A 136 -5.15 4.37 -23.75
CA ILE A 136 -6.48 4.46 -23.12
C ILE A 136 -6.38 4.15 -21.63
N TYR A 137 -5.56 3.17 -21.27
CA TYR A 137 -5.36 2.82 -19.87
C TYR A 137 -4.70 3.94 -19.08
N THR A 138 -3.60 4.51 -19.57
CA THR A 138 -2.92 5.61 -18.87
C THR A 138 -3.81 6.84 -18.73
N LEU A 139 -4.58 7.20 -19.78
CA LEU A 139 -5.57 8.27 -19.73
C LEU A 139 -6.68 7.99 -18.71
N SER A 140 -7.15 6.75 -18.63
CA SER A 140 -8.19 6.38 -17.66
C SER A 140 -7.70 6.50 -16.20
N VAL A 141 -6.45 6.11 -15.94
CA VAL A 141 -5.83 6.21 -14.61
C VAL A 141 -5.62 7.67 -14.23
N THR A 142 -5.06 8.50 -15.13
CA THR A 142 -4.86 9.92 -14.84
C THR A 142 -6.20 10.64 -14.62
N PHE A 143 -7.22 10.31 -15.41
CA PHE A 143 -8.57 10.83 -15.23
C PHE A 143 -9.18 10.40 -13.88
N ALA A 144 -9.01 9.14 -13.48
CA ALA A 144 -9.50 8.64 -12.19
C ALA A 144 -8.84 9.38 -11.00
N ILE A 145 -7.52 9.57 -11.05
CA ILE A 145 -6.79 10.31 -10.01
C ILE A 145 -7.25 11.77 -9.97
N ALA A 146 -7.31 12.44 -11.12
CA ALA A 146 -7.75 13.84 -11.20
C ALA A 146 -9.18 14.03 -10.70
N THR A 147 -10.09 13.11 -11.06
CA THR A 147 -11.49 13.14 -10.61
C THR A 147 -11.58 12.93 -9.10
N TYR A 148 -10.81 11.99 -8.54
CA TYR A 148 -10.78 11.76 -7.10
C TYR A 148 -10.28 12.99 -6.34
N ILE A 149 -9.16 13.58 -6.79
CA ILE A 149 -8.59 14.79 -6.18
C ILE A 149 -9.59 15.95 -6.25
N TYR A 150 -10.22 16.16 -7.42
CA TYR A 150 -11.23 17.19 -7.58
C TYR A 150 -12.42 16.98 -6.64
N ALA A 151 -12.93 15.74 -6.56
CA ALA A 151 -14.07 15.42 -5.71
C ALA A 151 -13.76 15.57 -4.22
N ALA A 152 -12.57 15.13 -3.78
CA ALA A 152 -12.12 15.22 -2.39
C ALA A 152 -11.88 16.67 -1.93
N ASN A 153 -11.50 17.57 -2.83
CA ASN A 153 -11.20 18.96 -2.49
C ASN A 153 -12.39 19.92 -2.68
N PHE A 154 -13.27 19.68 -3.66
CA PHE A 154 -14.28 20.68 -4.06
C PHE A 154 -15.74 20.22 -3.98
N LEU A 155 -16.03 18.91 -4.05
CA LEU A 155 -17.42 18.42 -4.11
C LEU A 155 -17.92 17.90 -2.77
N VAL A 156 -17.09 17.10 -2.09
CA VAL A 156 -17.47 16.37 -0.89
C VAL A 156 -16.35 16.51 0.15
N ALA A 157 -16.70 16.49 1.43
CA ALA A 157 -15.72 16.50 2.50
C ALA A 157 -14.67 15.40 2.29
N LYS A 158 -13.38 15.78 2.23
CA LYS A 158 -12.23 14.89 2.00
C LYS A 158 -12.28 13.61 2.84
N CYS A 159 -12.66 13.75 4.11
CA CYS A 159 -12.80 12.63 5.03
C CYS A 159 -13.83 11.59 4.58
N LEU A 160 -14.96 12.03 4.03
CA LEU A 160 -16.04 11.15 3.57
C LEU A 160 -15.65 10.45 2.27
N MET A 161 -15.08 11.18 1.30
CA MET A 161 -14.61 10.58 0.04
C MET A 161 -13.52 9.54 0.28
N SER A 162 -12.53 9.88 1.10
CA SER A 162 -11.45 8.95 1.45
C SER A 162 -12.01 7.71 2.15
N GLY A 163 -12.89 7.88 3.15
CA GLY A 163 -13.51 6.76 3.85
C GLY A 163 -14.32 5.83 2.95
N VAL A 164 -15.12 6.39 2.02
CA VAL A 164 -15.90 5.60 1.05
C VAL A 164 -14.98 4.83 0.11
N VAL A 165 -13.95 5.47 -0.45
CA VAL A 165 -13.03 4.79 -1.37
C VAL A 165 -12.21 3.72 -0.63
N THR A 166 -11.75 3.97 0.59
CA THR A 166 -11.08 2.97 1.42
C THR A 166 -11.99 1.77 1.71
N ALA A 167 -13.28 2.00 2.00
CA ALA A 167 -14.23 0.90 2.18
C ALA A 167 -14.40 0.06 0.90
N ILE A 168 -14.49 0.71 -0.27
CA ILE A 168 -14.54 0.03 -1.56
C ILE A 168 -13.27 -0.78 -1.80
N ILE A 169 -12.10 -0.22 -1.49
CA ILE A 169 -10.80 -0.90 -1.61
C ILE A 169 -10.77 -2.16 -0.74
N ILE A 170 -11.17 -2.06 0.54
CA ILE A 170 -11.19 -3.20 1.46
C ILE A 170 -12.14 -4.30 0.96
N LEU A 171 -13.35 -3.94 0.53
CA LEU A 171 -14.32 -4.89 -0.02
C LEU A 171 -13.80 -5.54 -1.32
N GLY A 172 -13.19 -4.75 -2.20
CA GLY A 172 -12.59 -5.23 -3.44
C GLY A 172 -11.38 -6.14 -3.18
N CYS A 173 -10.55 -5.85 -2.17
CA CYS A 173 -9.47 -6.72 -1.71
C CYS A 173 -10.01 -8.07 -1.22
N ALA A 174 -11.05 -8.06 -0.39
CA ALA A 174 -11.71 -9.29 0.06
C ALA A 174 -12.26 -10.09 -1.15
N GLY A 175 -12.95 -9.41 -2.07
CA GLY A 175 -13.46 -10.01 -3.31
C GLY A 175 -12.35 -10.62 -4.17
N LEU A 176 -11.25 -9.88 -4.37
CA LEU A 176 -10.09 -10.35 -5.14
C LEU A 176 -9.41 -11.55 -4.46
N TYR A 177 -9.32 -11.57 -3.13
CA TYR A 177 -8.80 -12.71 -2.38
C TYR A 177 -9.64 -13.97 -2.61
N PHE A 178 -10.96 -13.88 -2.48
CA PHE A 178 -11.86 -15.00 -2.72
C PHE A 178 -11.85 -15.45 -4.19
N LEU A 179 -11.85 -14.50 -5.13
CA LEU A 179 -11.75 -14.79 -6.56
C LEU A 179 -10.45 -15.52 -6.89
N ASN A 180 -9.34 -15.04 -6.36
CA ASN A 180 -8.02 -15.64 -6.53
C ASN A 180 -7.98 -17.06 -5.92
N ARG A 181 -8.54 -17.25 -4.72
CA ARG A 181 -8.63 -18.58 -4.09
C ARG A 181 -9.47 -19.55 -4.93
N LYS A 182 -10.65 -19.13 -5.38
CA LYS A 182 -11.55 -19.93 -6.21
C LYS A 182 -10.88 -20.34 -7.52
N ARG A 183 -10.26 -19.38 -8.23
CA ARG A 183 -9.53 -19.65 -9.47
C ARG A 183 -8.36 -20.61 -9.23
N THR A 184 -7.64 -20.49 -8.12
CA THR A 184 -6.48 -21.35 -7.82
C THR A 184 -6.93 -22.80 -7.73
N ILE A 185 -8.03 -23.04 -7.02
CA ILE A 185 -8.61 -24.37 -6.87
C ILE A 185 -9.07 -24.89 -8.24
N CYS A 186 -9.81 -24.10 -9.02
CA CYS A 186 -10.27 -24.51 -10.35
C CYS A 186 -9.10 -24.90 -11.28
N TYR A 187 -8.02 -24.12 -11.28
CA TYR A 187 -6.82 -24.42 -12.08
C TYR A 187 -6.09 -25.68 -11.61
N GLN A 188 -6.16 -26.02 -10.32
CA GLN A 188 -5.57 -27.24 -9.77
C GLN A 188 -6.44 -28.48 -10.04
N THR A 189 -7.77 -28.34 -10.02
CA THR A 189 -8.70 -29.46 -10.20
C THR A 189 -8.97 -29.79 -11.67
N ASP A 190 -8.95 -28.80 -12.56
CA ASP A 190 -9.26 -28.97 -13.98
C ASP A 190 -7.99 -29.02 -14.85
N MET A 191 -7.31 -30.17 -14.80
CA MET A 191 -6.14 -30.48 -15.62
C MET A 191 -6.45 -30.43 -17.13
N ALA A 192 -7.71 -30.67 -17.53
CA ALA A 192 -8.13 -30.68 -18.93
C ALA A 192 -8.27 -29.26 -19.51
N PHE A 193 -8.63 -28.28 -18.69
CA PHE A 193 -8.56 -26.86 -19.07
C PHE A 193 -7.11 -26.38 -19.13
N MET A 194 -6.31 -26.73 -18.12
CA MET A 194 -4.90 -26.34 -18.11
C MET A 194 -4.18 -26.90 -19.34
N SER A 195 -4.32 -28.19 -19.68
CA SER A 195 -3.64 -28.83 -20.81
C SER A 195 -3.81 -28.12 -22.16
N LYS A 196 -4.92 -27.40 -22.36
CA LYS A 196 -5.24 -26.64 -23.59
C LYS A 196 -4.58 -25.26 -23.66
N ILE A 197 -4.06 -24.77 -22.53
CA ILE A 197 -3.42 -23.46 -22.43
C ILE A 197 -1.92 -23.61 -22.62
N THR A 198 -1.31 -22.66 -23.36
CA THR A 198 0.13 -22.59 -23.58
C THR A 198 0.89 -22.53 -22.25
N LEU A 199 2.08 -23.13 -22.21
CA LEU A 199 2.89 -23.20 -20.99
C LEU A 199 3.16 -21.80 -20.40
N SER A 200 3.48 -20.83 -21.26
CA SER A 200 3.73 -19.44 -20.88
C SER A 200 2.57 -18.77 -20.15
N LEU A 201 1.33 -19.00 -20.62
CA LEU A 201 0.13 -18.40 -20.02
C LEU A 201 -0.18 -19.01 -18.65
N ARG A 202 0.15 -20.29 -18.43
CA ARG A 202 0.01 -20.91 -17.11
C ARG A 202 0.97 -20.31 -16.08
N TYR A 203 2.23 -20.08 -16.48
CA TYR A 203 3.21 -19.42 -15.62
C TYR A 203 2.76 -18.00 -15.26
N GLN A 204 2.31 -17.22 -16.24
CA GLN A 204 1.79 -15.86 -16.00
C GLN A 204 0.57 -15.85 -15.06
N ILE A 205 -0.36 -16.81 -15.20
CA ILE A 205 -1.52 -16.91 -14.30
C ILE A 205 -1.06 -17.24 -12.88
N ILE A 206 -0.22 -18.26 -12.70
CA ILE A 206 0.27 -18.68 -11.38
C ILE A 206 1.06 -17.54 -10.71
N GLU A 207 1.94 -16.88 -11.45
CA GLU A 207 2.71 -15.74 -10.97
C GLU A 207 1.78 -14.61 -10.51
N ASN A 208 0.85 -14.17 -11.37
CA ASN A 208 -0.10 -13.12 -11.01
C ASN A 208 -0.92 -13.47 -9.77
N MET A 209 -1.27 -14.74 -9.57
CA MET A 209 -2.02 -15.17 -8.40
C MET A 209 -1.22 -15.14 -7.11
N VAL A 210 0.09 -15.40 -7.19
CA VAL A 210 1.02 -15.30 -6.06
C VAL A 210 1.35 -13.84 -5.75
N VAL A 211 1.60 -12.99 -6.77
CA VAL A 211 1.81 -11.54 -6.61
C VAL A 211 0.65 -10.90 -5.88
N VAL A 212 -0.58 -11.19 -6.31
CA VAL A 212 -1.80 -10.61 -5.71
C VAL A 212 -1.89 -10.96 -4.24
N ARG A 213 -1.69 -12.24 -3.87
CA ARG A 213 -1.85 -12.69 -2.47
C ARG A 213 -0.70 -12.27 -1.56
N LYS A 214 0.55 -12.33 -2.03
CA LYS A 214 1.74 -12.16 -1.17
C LYS A 214 2.33 -10.77 -1.18
N ALA A 215 2.15 -10.00 -2.27
CA ALA A 215 2.74 -8.68 -2.39
C ALA A 215 1.66 -7.58 -2.34
N LEU A 216 0.62 -7.69 -3.15
CA LEU A 216 -0.31 -6.57 -3.32
C LEU A 216 -1.35 -6.46 -2.19
N LEU A 217 -2.06 -7.55 -1.88
CA LEU A 217 -3.16 -7.50 -0.92
C LEU A 217 -2.74 -6.99 0.46
N PRO A 218 -1.61 -7.44 1.05
CA PRO A 218 -1.18 -6.97 2.37
C PRO A 218 -0.81 -5.49 2.36
N VAL A 219 -0.19 -5.00 1.28
CA VAL A 219 0.18 -3.59 1.10
C VAL A 219 -1.07 -2.72 1.05
N ILE A 220 -2.05 -3.09 0.23
CA ILE A 220 -3.31 -2.32 0.11
C ILE A 220 -4.09 -2.34 1.43
N VAL A 221 -4.09 -3.47 2.15
CA VAL A 221 -4.75 -3.57 3.47
C VAL A 221 -4.05 -2.68 4.50
N LEU A 222 -2.72 -2.69 4.55
CA LEU A 222 -1.96 -1.81 5.46
C LEU A 222 -2.19 -0.33 5.12
N ASP A 223 -2.13 0.05 3.84
CA ASP A 223 -2.43 1.42 3.37
C ASP A 223 -3.86 1.86 3.72
N SER A 224 -4.83 0.95 3.56
CA SER A 224 -6.23 1.20 3.95
C SER A 224 -6.38 1.41 5.46
N LEU A 225 -5.61 0.68 6.27
CA LEU A 225 -5.58 0.86 7.73
C LEU A 225 -4.93 2.19 8.12
N VAL A 226 -3.81 2.57 7.49
CA VAL A 226 -3.16 3.88 7.68
C VAL A 226 -4.16 4.99 7.38
N THR A 227 -4.83 4.92 6.22
CA THR A 227 -5.84 5.89 5.81
C THR A 227 -6.98 5.98 6.83
N LEU A 228 -7.48 4.83 7.32
CA LEU A 228 -8.56 4.82 8.32
C LEU A 228 -8.14 5.47 9.64
N ILE A 229 -6.91 5.22 10.10
CA ILE A 229 -6.38 5.82 11.33
C ILE A 229 -6.16 7.33 11.15
N ASP A 230 -5.66 7.77 9.99
CA ASP A 230 -5.49 9.20 9.71
C ASP A 230 -6.86 9.91 9.65
N LEU A 231 -7.90 9.27 9.10
CA LEU A 231 -9.28 9.79 9.14
C LEU A 231 -9.83 9.90 10.56
N LEU A 232 -9.59 8.88 11.40
CA LEU A 232 -9.98 8.91 12.81
C LEU A 232 -9.22 10.02 13.57
N SER A 233 -7.94 10.21 13.25
CA SER A 233 -7.08 11.26 13.83
C SER A 233 -7.62 12.65 13.50
N ILE A 234 -7.99 12.91 12.25
CA ILE A 234 -8.60 14.18 11.82
C ILE A 234 -9.93 14.41 12.55
N LYS A 235 -10.80 13.41 12.59
CA LYS A 235 -12.11 13.55 13.26
C LYS A 235 -12.01 13.77 14.76
N LEU A 236 -11.06 13.10 15.41
CA LEU A 236 -10.80 13.31 16.83
C LEU A 236 -10.30 14.74 17.08
N ASN A 237 -9.42 15.24 16.21
CA ASN A 237 -8.91 16.60 16.31
C ASN A 237 -10.01 17.67 16.14
N ASP A 238 -10.92 17.49 15.17
CA ASP A 238 -12.07 18.39 14.99
C ASP A 238 -12.89 18.50 16.29
N VAL A 239 -13.18 17.36 16.93
CA VAL A 239 -13.94 17.31 18.20
C VAL A 239 -13.21 18.01 19.34
N ILE A 240 -11.90 17.75 19.49
CA ILE A 240 -11.07 18.36 20.55
C ILE A 240 -11.02 19.90 20.39
N ILE A 241 -10.89 20.39 19.16
CA ILE A 241 -10.82 21.83 18.88
C ILE A 241 -12.19 22.51 19.08
N GLU A 242 -13.28 21.86 18.68
CA GLU A 242 -14.64 22.38 18.87
C GLU A 242 -15.04 22.45 20.35
N GLU A 243 -14.61 21.50 21.19
CA GLU A 243 -14.90 21.50 22.63
C GLU A 243 -14.04 22.48 23.46
N ASP A 244 -12.81 22.80 23.04
CA ASP A 244 -11.84 23.56 23.85
C ASP A 244 -11.60 25.02 23.40
N THR A 245 -12.69 25.70 22.98
CA THR A 245 -12.68 27.06 22.39
C THR A 245 -12.17 28.21 23.28
N THR A 246 -11.66 27.94 24.49
CA THR A 246 -11.29 29.00 25.46
C THR A 246 -9.81 29.04 25.85
N GLY A 247 -9.01 28.02 25.52
CA GLY A 247 -7.59 27.96 25.89
C GLY A 247 -6.64 28.21 24.71
N THR A 248 -5.73 29.18 24.81
CA THR A 248 -4.62 29.37 23.85
C THR A 248 -3.50 28.33 24.02
N CYS A 249 -3.59 27.48 25.05
CA CYS A 249 -2.58 26.51 25.44
C CYS A 249 -3.27 25.26 25.98
N HIS A 250 -3.20 24.17 25.23
CA HIS A 250 -3.93 22.96 25.56
C HIS A 250 -3.10 22.01 26.43
N SER A 251 -3.79 21.23 27.26
CA SER A 251 -3.16 20.17 28.05
C SER A 251 -2.73 19.00 27.15
N LEU A 252 -1.51 18.51 27.36
CA LEU A 252 -0.99 17.32 26.67
C LEU A 252 -1.90 16.09 26.87
N VAL A 253 -2.60 15.99 28.00
CA VAL A 253 -3.48 14.85 28.32
C VAL A 253 -4.64 14.76 27.33
N ILE A 254 -5.20 15.91 26.93
CA ILE A 254 -6.31 15.99 25.96
C ILE A 254 -5.83 15.61 24.55
N PHE A 255 -4.61 15.99 24.19
CA PHE A 255 -3.99 15.69 22.89
C PHE A 255 -3.30 14.32 22.81
N THR A 256 -3.15 13.61 23.92
CA THR A 256 -2.53 12.27 23.97
C THR A 256 -3.15 11.27 23.00
N PRO A 257 -4.50 11.11 22.89
CA PRO A 257 -5.09 10.16 21.94
C PRO A 257 -4.80 10.54 20.48
N TYR A 258 -4.76 11.83 20.14
CA TYR A 258 -4.39 12.31 18.81
C TYR A 258 -2.92 11.99 18.48
N ILE A 259 -2.00 12.23 19.42
CA ILE A 259 -0.59 11.86 19.28
C ILE A 259 -0.42 10.35 19.12
N ALA A 260 -1.16 9.55 19.90
CA ALA A 260 -1.11 8.09 19.83
C ALA A 260 -1.61 7.55 18.48
N LEU A 261 -2.74 8.05 17.95
CA LEU A 261 -3.26 7.64 16.64
C LEU A 261 -2.27 7.96 15.52
N ASN A 262 -1.70 9.16 15.52
CA ASN A 262 -0.67 9.56 14.56
C ASN A 262 0.57 8.67 14.64
N HIS A 263 0.99 8.29 15.85
CA HIS A 263 2.11 7.38 16.03
C HIS A 263 1.80 5.97 15.50
N VAL A 264 0.61 5.44 15.77
CA VAL A 264 0.15 4.15 15.23
C VAL A 264 0.09 4.18 13.70
N SER A 265 -0.43 5.25 13.12
CA SER A 265 -0.47 5.45 11.67
C SER A 265 0.93 5.37 11.05
N MET A 266 1.90 6.03 11.68
CA MET A 266 3.30 5.97 11.26
C MET A 266 3.94 4.59 11.39
N LEU A 267 3.65 3.86 12.46
CA LEU A 267 4.14 2.49 12.61
C LEU A 267 3.56 1.57 11.53
N LEU A 268 2.27 1.70 11.19
CA LEU A 268 1.65 0.93 10.12
C LEU A 268 2.24 1.25 8.75
N GLU A 269 2.49 2.52 8.48
CA GLU A 269 3.10 2.95 7.23
C GLU A 269 4.54 2.42 7.11
N PHE A 270 5.29 2.44 8.22
CA PHE A 270 6.61 1.82 8.32
C PHE A 270 6.57 0.28 8.13
N CYS A 271 5.48 -0.37 8.55
CA CYS A 271 5.28 -1.80 8.32
C CYS A 271 5.09 -2.14 6.83
N ILE A 272 4.61 -1.22 5.98
CA ILE A 272 4.41 -1.49 4.55
C ILE A 272 5.73 -1.89 3.88
N PRO A 273 6.79 -1.05 3.87
CA PRO A 273 7.99 -1.39 3.15
C PRO A 273 8.76 -2.53 3.83
N LEU A 274 8.69 -2.62 5.16
CA LEU A 274 9.30 -3.71 5.92
C LEU A 274 8.65 -5.05 5.60
N TYR A 275 7.32 -5.11 5.53
CA TYR A 275 6.58 -6.30 5.11
C TYR A 275 7.06 -6.75 3.74
N MET A 276 7.08 -5.85 2.75
CA MET A 276 7.48 -6.17 1.39
C MET A 276 8.92 -6.66 1.29
N LEU A 277 9.86 -6.04 2.01
CA LEU A 277 11.25 -6.47 2.05
C LEU A 277 11.43 -7.84 2.73
N LEU A 278 10.62 -8.17 3.73
CA LEU A 278 10.66 -9.47 4.41
C LEU A 278 9.97 -10.57 3.60
N THR A 279 8.79 -10.31 3.03
CA THR A 279 8.11 -11.27 2.14
C THR A 279 8.94 -11.54 0.90
N ARG A 280 9.79 -10.59 0.47
CA ARG A 280 10.76 -10.79 -0.60
C ARG A 280 11.62 -12.04 -0.42
N LYS A 281 12.12 -12.32 0.79
CA LYS A 281 12.95 -13.52 1.05
C LYS A 281 12.21 -14.83 0.77
N VAL A 282 10.88 -14.81 0.91
CA VAL A 282 10.00 -15.97 0.67
C VAL A 282 9.48 -15.98 -0.78
N TYR A 283 9.33 -14.80 -1.39
CA TYR A 283 8.84 -14.61 -2.75
C TYR A 283 9.91 -14.91 -3.81
N TYR A 284 11.16 -14.50 -3.60
CA TYR A 284 12.24 -14.61 -4.60
C TYR A 284 13.11 -15.86 -4.52
N ARG A 285 13.01 -16.67 -3.46
CA ARG A 285 13.57 -18.04 -3.49
C ARG A 285 12.99 -18.87 -4.64
N LEU A 286 11.76 -18.58 -5.08
CA LEU A 286 11.16 -19.20 -6.26
C LEU A 286 11.75 -18.72 -7.60
N PHE A 287 12.45 -17.59 -7.63
CA PHE A 287 13.01 -16.98 -8.85
C PHE A 287 14.53 -17.20 -8.96
N ASP A 288 15.25 -17.32 -7.84
CA ASP A 288 16.69 -17.73 -7.87
C ASP A 288 16.86 -19.22 -8.23
N ASP A 289 15.82 -20.04 -8.07
CA ASP A 289 15.82 -21.46 -8.47
C ASP A 289 15.56 -21.69 -9.98
N GLU A 290 15.53 -20.64 -10.81
CA GLU A 290 15.52 -20.82 -12.28
C GLU A 290 16.83 -21.44 -12.80
N ASP A 291 17.93 -21.33 -12.04
CA ASP A 291 19.17 -22.11 -12.26
C ASP A 291 19.10 -23.54 -11.70
N ASN A 292 18.05 -23.88 -10.92
CA ASN A 292 17.74 -25.22 -10.43
C ASN A 292 16.37 -25.72 -10.96
N SER A 293 16.08 -25.41 -12.22
CA SER A 293 14.87 -25.80 -12.97
C SER A 293 14.69 -27.31 -13.20
N ILE A 294 15.12 -28.15 -12.25
CA ILE A 294 14.88 -29.59 -12.16
C ILE A 294 13.98 -29.92 -10.95
N ALA A 295 13.89 -29.09 -9.91
CA ALA A 295 13.15 -29.45 -8.69
C ALA A 295 11.63 -29.19 -8.75
N LEU A 296 11.14 -28.23 -9.54
CA LEU A 296 9.70 -27.95 -9.65
C LEU A 296 8.95 -28.91 -10.59
N ALA A 297 9.69 -29.71 -11.37
CA ALA A 297 9.13 -30.83 -12.14
C ALA A 297 8.70 -32.00 -11.23
N ALA A 298 9.10 -32.03 -9.96
CA ALA A 298 8.75 -33.10 -9.01
C ALA A 298 7.36 -32.94 -8.35
N CYS A 299 6.66 -31.82 -8.57
CA CYS A 299 5.30 -31.59 -8.05
C CYS A 299 4.19 -31.71 -9.12
N LEU A 300 4.53 -32.02 -10.37
CA LEU A 300 3.56 -32.36 -11.41
C LEU A 300 3.64 -33.87 -11.67
N PRO A 301 2.55 -34.64 -11.55
CA PRO A 301 2.57 -36.03 -11.96
C PRO A 301 2.84 -36.10 -13.46
N SER A 302 3.97 -36.74 -13.81
CA SER A 302 4.34 -37.04 -15.19
C SER A 302 3.24 -37.84 -15.88
N PRO A 303 2.79 -37.46 -17.08
CA PRO A 303 1.86 -38.27 -17.84
C PRO A 303 2.66 -39.29 -18.67
N SER A 304 2.92 -40.49 -18.13
CA SER A 304 3.01 -41.70 -18.98
C SER A 304 3.08 -43.02 -18.19
N SER A 305 2.09 -43.87 -18.50
CA SER A 305 2.16 -45.33 -18.59
C SER A 305 2.35 -46.18 -17.31
N LYS A 306 1.25 -46.62 -16.69
CA LYS A 306 0.73 -48.02 -16.72
C LYS A 306 -0.32 -48.26 -15.61
N PRO A 307 -1.28 -49.18 -15.81
CA PRO A 307 -2.34 -49.49 -14.86
C PRO A 307 -1.86 -50.51 -13.81
N PHE A 308 -2.29 -50.36 -12.55
CA PHE A 308 -2.71 -51.41 -11.61
C PHE A 308 -2.58 -50.95 -10.13
N GLY A 309 -3.71 -50.96 -9.43
CA GLY A 309 -3.89 -51.42 -8.03
C GLY A 309 -3.05 -50.83 -6.89
N THR A 310 -3.67 -49.95 -6.08
CA THR A 310 -3.90 -50.05 -4.61
C THR A 310 -4.06 -48.65 -3.97
N PRO A 311 -4.84 -48.51 -2.87
CA PRO A 311 -5.37 -47.21 -2.44
C PRO A 311 -4.35 -46.38 -1.65
N PHE A 312 -4.27 -45.09 -1.97
CA PHE A 312 -3.37 -44.12 -1.35
C PHE A 312 -3.92 -43.63 0.00
N ASN A 313 -3.04 -43.63 1.00
CA ASN A 313 -3.32 -43.38 2.41
C ASN A 313 -3.38 -41.87 2.71
N LEU A 314 -4.50 -41.40 3.26
CA LEU A 314 -4.88 -39.97 3.37
C LEU A 314 -4.23 -39.20 4.55
N ALA A 315 -3.11 -39.68 5.09
CA ALA A 315 -2.64 -39.26 6.42
C ALA A 315 -1.48 -38.23 6.45
N LYS A 316 -0.98 -37.73 5.30
CA LYS A 316 0.26 -36.92 5.28
C LYS A 316 0.12 -35.42 4.98
N LEU A 317 -1.10 -34.89 4.93
CA LEU A 317 -1.35 -33.46 4.63
C LEU A 317 -1.74 -32.60 5.86
N HIS A 318 -1.36 -33.01 7.07
CA HIS A 318 -1.72 -32.29 8.30
C HIS A 318 -0.54 -31.70 9.10
N ARG A 319 0.65 -31.60 8.50
CA ARG A 319 1.81 -30.94 9.15
C ARG A 319 2.56 -30.05 8.17
N VAL A 320 1.98 -28.91 7.80
CA VAL A 320 2.69 -27.62 7.69
C VAL A 320 1.62 -26.53 7.82
N THR A 321 1.29 -26.19 9.07
CA THR A 321 0.74 -24.88 9.46
C THR A 321 1.85 -24.12 10.14
#